data_AF-A0A9X1MQZ1-F1
#
_entry.id   AF-A0A9X1MQZ1-F1
#
_cell.length_a   1.000
_cell.length_b   1.000
_cell.length_c   1.000
_cell.angle_alpha   90.00
_cell.angle_beta   90.00
_cell.angle_gamma   90.00
#
_symmetry.space_group_name_H-M   'P 1'
#
loop_
_entity.id
_entity.type
_entity.pdbx_description
1 polymer ?
#
loop_
_entity_poly.entity_id
_entity_poly.type
_entity_poly.pdbx_seq_one_letter_code
_entity_poly.pdbx_strand_id
1 'polypeptide(L)'
;MLAKPVMHASSPAQFRSALLIFALFLGAILLACAWTAADGPKVTRVSPPVDLPQLVAADGYVGSKSCLECHAAQCKSWDASHHRRMTQLADSESILAPFDGRTMTLYDQDYRVFERDGQHWIEMPNVYGDAAATPRIERPIVMATGSHNEQVYWFPSDDGSLRMFPWAYQVRASKWMPVDAIFVTPPRDSVARRPTWSHRCVQCHTTHPRSHQFDLQRPAEVAELGISCEACHGPGEAHVVAARAGKGEEGIVNPAKLTHQRSSEVCGQCHSVHTTFDDDQAHRMAQEGCSFRPGDDLAQAKKLMVEGSIEQFWADGMVRVSGREYTGLRASQCFQQGEISCVTCHQLHQATDDPRPAKEWANDQLRSDALTNQACTQCHTKIADDVPAHTHHGINSSGSQCVNCHMPHTAFGLLKASRSHWIDSPRVTPMSQSIDWNSTRPNACNLCHLDKSLGWSAEHLHAWFGQEPPQLPEDEQQVAASILWIVRGDAGQRALLAWHYSWPAAQEASGTAWMAPFVAQLLDDPYAAVRFVAGETVGQLPGYADFAYDSLANEAALRERAAALLAQWNAAAKPEAIRRQELLINSEGKLDEDRIELLHLLRDERPVNLGE
;
A
#
# COMPACT_ATOMS: atom_id res chain seq x y z
N MET A 1 -76.61 47.71 -11.96
CA MET A 1 -75.22 48.17 -11.73
C MET A 1 -74.30 47.02 -12.11
N LEU A 2 -73.52 47.17 -13.17
CA LEU A 2 -72.28 46.44 -13.49
C LEU A 2 -71.79 47.01 -14.84
N ALA A 3 -70.79 47.86 -14.78
CA ALA A 3 -70.21 48.56 -15.93
C ALA A 3 -69.26 47.63 -16.70
N LYS A 4 -69.32 47.66 -18.04
CA LYS A 4 -68.35 46.99 -18.93
C LYS A 4 -67.01 47.75 -18.88
N PRO A 5 -65.85 47.07 -18.84
CA PRO A 5 -64.57 47.74 -18.97
C PRO A 5 -64.29 48.07 -20.45
N VAL A 6 -63.90 49.32 -20.70
CA VAL A 6 -63.37 49.79 -21.99
C VAL A 6 -61.90 49.39 -22.05
N MET A 7 -61.53 48.54 -23.00
CA MET A 7 -60.12 48.26 -23.32
C MET A 7 -59.54 49.43 -24.09
N HIS A 8 -58.58 50.15 -23.49
CA HIS A 8 -57.72 51.07 -24.22
C HIS A 8 -56.62 50.28 -24.94
N ALA A 9 -56.60 50.38 -26.27
CA ALA A 9 -55.51 49.87 -27.09
C ALA A 9 -54.23 50.69 -26.82
N SER A 10 -53.22 50.04 -26.25
CA SER A 10 -51.88 50.62 -26.09
C SER A 10 -51.28 50.88 -27.48
N SER A 11 -50.70 52.06 -27.69
CA SER A 11 -50.15 52.43 -29.00
C SER A 11 -48.91 51.58 -29.34
N PRO A 12 -48.66 51.27 -30.63
CA PRO A 12 -47.51 50.46 -31.06
C PRO A 12 -46.14 51.06 -30.68
N ALA A 13 -46.08 52.33 -30.28
CA ALA A 13 -44.88 52.96 -29.74
C ALA A 13 -44.52 52.45 -28.34
N GLN A 14 -45.51 52.19 -27.47
CA GLN A 14 -45.27 51.70 -26.11
C GLN A 14 -44.75 50.26 -26.08
N PHE A 15 -45.18 49.42 -27.04
CA PHE A 15 -44.68 48.05 -27.18
C PHE A 15 -43.21 48.00 -27.63
N ARG A 16 -42.81 48.89 -28.54
CA ARG A 16 -41.40 48.99 -28.99
C ARG A 16 -40.47 49.46 -27.88
N SER A 17 -40.91 50.42 -27.05
CA SER A 17 -40.14 50.88 -25.89
C SER A 17 -40.00 49.79 -24.82
N ALA A 18 -41.05 49.02 -24.55
CA ALA A 18 -41.00 47.91 -23.59
C ALA A 18 -40.07 46.76 -24.05
N LEU A 19 -40.08 46.42 -25.34
CA LEU A 19 -39.17 45.41 -25.93
C LEU A 19 -37.70 45.86 -25.90
N LEU A 20 -37.44 47.16 -26.14
CA LEU A 20 -36.09 47.72 -26.03
C LEU A 20 -35.57 47.72 -24.59
N ILE A 21 -36.43 48.10 -23.62
CA ILE A 21 -36.08 48.05 -22.20
C ILE A 21 -35.83 46.61 -21.75
N PHE A 22 -36.65 45.67 -22.17
CA PHE A 22 -36.47 44.25 -21.84
C PHE A 22 -35.20 43.66 -22.48
N ALA A 23 -34.90 43.99 -23.74
CA ALA A 23 -33.68 43.58 -24.41
C ALA A 23 -32.42 44.18 -23.77
N LEU A 24 -32.48 45.45 -23.33
CA LEU A 24 -31.40 46.11 -22.59
C LEU A 24 -31.22 45.48 -21.20
N PHE A 25 -32.31 45.10 -20.52
CA PHE A 25 -32.25 44.38 -19.25
C PHE A 25 -31.66 42.98 -19.40
N LEU A 26 -32.07 42.23 -20.43
CA LEU A 26 -31.51 40.92 -20.73
C LEU A 26 -30.03 41.02 -21.12
N GLY A 27 -29.66 42.03 -21.91
CA GLY A 27 -28.27 42.33 -22.26
C GLY A 27 -27.44 42.68 -21.03
N ALA A 28 -27.97 43.47 -20.11
CA ALA A 28 -27.31 43.81 -18.85
C ALA A 28 -27.16 42.61 -17.91
N ILE A 29 -28.16 41.72 -17.85
CA ILE A 29 -28.07 40.45 -17.09
C ILE A 29 -27.03 39.53 -17.72
N LEU A 30 -27.01 39.38 -19.04
CA LEU A 30 -26.02 38.55 -19.75
C LEU A 30 -24.60 39.12 -19.61
N LEU A 31 -24.43 40.44 -19.65
CA LEU A 31 -23.16 41.11 -19.38
C LEU A 31 -22.74 40.96 -17.91
N ALA A 32 -23.67 41.05 -16.96
CA ALA A 32 -23.41 40.82 -15.54
C ALA A 32 -23.02 39.36 -15.27
N CYS A 33 -23.70 38.39 -15.88
CA CYS A 33 -23.34 36.97 -15.80
C CYS A 33 -22.00 36.65 -16.49
N ALA A 34 -21.66 37.34 -17.58
CA ALA A 34 -20.36 37.22 -18.24
C ALA A 34 -19.23 37.88 -17.41
N TRP A 35 -19.53 38.94 -16.67
CA TRP A 35 -18.58 39.59 -15.75
C TRP A 35 -18.35 38.76 -14.48
N THR A 36 -19.41 38.16 -13.90
CA THR A 36 -19.25 37.27 -12.74
C THR A 36 -18.61 35.93 -13.10
N ALA A 37 -18.69 35.49 -14.36
CA ALA A 37 -17.98 34.31 -14.86
C ALA A 37 -16.48 34.59 -15.17
N ALA A 38 -16.07 35.85 -15.30
CA ALA A 38 -14.69 36.23 -15.64
C ALA A 38 -13.75 36.22 -14.43
N ASP A 39 -14.27 36.37 -13.21
CA ASP A 39 -13.50 36.29 -11.96
C ASP A 39 -13.59 34.89 -11.35
N GLY A 40 -13.01 33.90 -12.04
CA GLY A 40 -12.69 32.62 -11.42
C GLY A 40 -11.79 32.82 -10.19
N PRO A 41 -11.75 31.87 -9.23
CA PRO A 41 -10.89 32.00 -8.05
C PRO A 41 -9.45 32.30 -8.50
N LYS A 42 -8.87 33.39 -7.98
CA LYS A 42 -7.50 33.79 -8.32
C LYS A 42 -6.55 32.66 -7.94
N VAL A 43 -5.95 32.04 -8.95
CA VAL A 43 -4.92 31.01 -8.79
C VAL A 43 -3.57 31.70 -8.73
N THR A 44 -2.88 31.60 -7.60
CA THR A 44 -1.52 32.13 -7.48
C THR A 44 -0.53 31.06 -7.89
N ARG A 45 0.18 31.29 -8.98
CA ARG A 45 1.37 30.51 -9.32
C ARG A 45 2.49 30.94 -8.39
N VAL A 46 3.13 30.00 -7.72
CA VAL A 46 4.45 30.28 -7.14
C VAL A 46 5.44 29.22 -7.59
N SER A 47 6.60 29.70 -7.99
CA SER A 47 7.77 28.92 -8.33
C SER A 47 8.82 29.28 -7.29
N PRO A 48 8.68 28.75 -6.05
CA PRO A 48 9.64 29.08 -5.00
C PRO A 48 11.00 28.47 -5.38
N PRO A 49 12.12 29.01 -4.85
CA PRO A 49 13.40 28.34 -4.95
C PRO A 49 13.23 26.91 -4.40
N VAL A 50 13.56 25.91 -5.22
CA VAL A 50 13.31 24.51 -4.90
C VAL A 50 14.43 24.01 -4.01
N ASP A 51 14.09 23.61 -2.78
CA ASP A 51 15.04 22.95 -1.89
C ASP A 51 15.08 21.45 -2.18
N LEU A 52 15.54 21.11 -3.40
CA LEU A 52 15.78 19.73 -3.76
C LEU A 52 16.87 19.14 -2.86
N PRO A 53 16.84 17.82 -2.63
CA PRO A 53 17.89 17.16 -1.85
C PRO A 53 19.25 17.41 -2.51
N GLN A 54 20.24 17.80 -1.71
CA GLN A 54 21.59 18.02 -2.21
C GLN A 54 22.31 16.68 -2.33
N LEU A 55 22.90 16.43 -3.49
CA LEU A 55 23.73 15.24 -3.72
C LEU A 55 25.16 15.52 -3.24
N VAL A 56 25.56 14.87 -2.15
CA VAL A 56 26.84 15.10 -1.48
C VAL A 56 27.66 13.82 -1.44
N ALA A 57 28.73 13.77 -2.23
CA ALA A 57 29.74 12.71 -2.17
C ALA A 57 30.72 13.01 -1.01
N ALA A 58 30.33 12.62 0.20
CA ALA A 58 31.12 12.77 1.43
C ALA A 58 31.21 11.42 2.18
N ASP A 59 32.03 11.37 3.23
CA ASP A 59 32.18 10.20 4.11
C ASP A 59 32.57 8.89 3.38
N GLY A 60 33.31 9.02 2.28
CA GLY A 60 33.76 7.89 1.45
C GLY A 60 32.72 7.35 0.46
N TYR A 61 31.56 8.00 0.33
CA TYR A 61 30.56 7.66 -0.70
C TYR A 61 30.95 8.25 -2.05
N VAL A 62 31.06 7.40 -3.07
CA VAL A 62 31.55 7.76 -4.42
C VAL A 62 30.48 7.64 -5.51
N GLY A 63 29.28 7.21 -5.15
CA GLY A 63 28.13 7.09 -6.03
C GLY A 63 28.21 5.93 -7.02
N SER A 64 27.04 5.49 -7.49
CA SER A 64 26.88 4.31 -8.36
C SER A 64 27.66 4.38 -9.70
N LYS A 65 27.93 5.59 -10.21
CA LYS A 65 28.72 5.79 -11.44
C LYS A 65 30.14 5.24 -11.32
N SER A 66 30.74 5.31 -10.14
CA SER A 66 32.09 4.75 -9.88
C SER A 66 32.09 3.22 -9.95
N CYS A 67 30.97 2.59 -9.58
CA CYS A 67 30.80 1.13 -9.63
C CYS A 67 30.64 0.61 -11.07
N LEU A 68 30.00 1.39 -11.95
CA LEU A 68 29.73 1.03 -13.34
C LEU A 68 31.00 0.73 -14.15
N GLU A 69 32.13 1.34 -13.79
CA GLU A 69 33.43 1.13 -14.46
C GLU A 69 33.88 -0.34 -14.43
N CYS A 70 33.56 -1.07 -13.35
CA CYS A 70 33.97 -2.45 -13.14
C CYS A 70 32.80 -3.46 -13.10
N HIS A 71 31.58 -3.01 -12.71
CA HIS A 71 30.44 -3.88 -12.41
C HIS A 71 29.24 -3.66 -13.35
N ALA A 72 29.49 -3.63 -14.67
CA ALA A 72 28.48 -3.32 -15.68
C ALA A 72 27.21 -4.20 -15.60
N ALA A 73 27.36 -5.51 -15.33
CA ALA A 73 26.22 -6.42 -15.23
C ALA A 73 25.34 -6.12 -14.00
N GLN A 74 25.96 -5.93 -12.83
CA GLN A 74 25.28 -5.60 -11.58
C GLN A 74 24.58 -4.24 -11.70
N CYS A 75 25.27 -3.22 -12.22
CA CYS A 75 24.69 -1.90 -12.46
C CYS A 75 23.47 -1.97 -13.39
N LYS A 76 23.53 -2.74 -14.47
CA LYS A 76 22.38 -2.93 -15.38
C LYS A 76 21.18 -3.58 -14.67
N SER A 77 21.40 -4.62 -13.87
CA SER A 77 20.31 -5.26 -13.12
C SER A 77 19.74 -4.35 -12.01
N TRP A 78 20.61 -3.60 -11.33
CA TRP A 78 20.19 -2.61 -10.32
C TRP A 78 19.36 -1.50 -10.93
N ASP A 79 19.73 -0.98 -12.10
CA ASP A 79 18.97 0.06 -12.81
C ASP A 79 17.55 -0.39 -13.21
N ALA A 80 17.40 -1.69 -13.51
CA ALA A 80 16.11 -2.30 -13.77
C ALA A 80 15.27 -2.55 -12.50
N SER A 81 15.88 -2.55 -11.31
CA SER A 81 15.22 -2.87 -10.05
C SER A 81 14.34 -1.73 -9.53
N HIS A 82 13.41 -2.08 -8.64
CA HIS A 82 12.54 -1.11 -7.97
C HIS A 82 13.25 -0.32 -6.85
N HIS A 83 14.32 -0.86 -6.28
CA HIS A 83 15.18 -0.17 -5.31
C HIS A 83 15.79 1.12 -5.88
N ARG A 84 16.33 1.05 -7.11
CA ARG A 84 16.89 2.22 -7.82
C ARG A 84 15.86 3.34 -8.02
N ARG A 85 14.59 2.99 -8.22
CA ARG A 85 13.54 3.94 -8.63
C ARG A 85 12.71 4.44 -7.45
N MET A 86 13.08 4.10 -6.22
CA MET A 86 12.27 4.39 -5.04
C MET A 86 12.07 5.88 -4.79
N THR A 87 13.07 6.72 -5.07
CA THR A 87 12.89 8.18 -5.12
C THR A 87 13.62 8.72 -6.33
N GLN A 88 12.93 9.55 -7.13
CA GLN A 88 13.46 10.10 -8.37
C GLN A 88 13.00 11.55 -8.54
N LEU A 89 13.87 12.39 -9.10
CA LEU A 89 13.46 13.70 -9.59
C LEU A 89 12.35 13.53 -10.63
N ALA A 90 11.41 14.47 -10.65
CA ALA A 90 10.28 14.42 -11.56
C ALA A 90 10.71 14.78 -12.98
N ASP A 91 10.49 13.86 -13.92
CA ASP A 91 10.61 14.05 -15.35
C ASP A 91 9.59 13.15 -16.07
N SER A 92 9.57 13.18 -17.40
CA SER A 92 8.65 12.40 -18.24
C SER A 92 8.86 10.89 -18.19
N GLU A 93 10.00 10.41 -17.70
CA GLU A 93 10.29 8.97 -17.56
C GLU A 93 10.00 8.47 -16.14
N SER A 94 10.18 9.32 -15.14
CA SER A 94 10.05 8.98 -13.73
C SER A 94 8.63 9.10 -13.19
N ILE A 95 7.79 9.95 -13.79
CA ILE A 95 6.38 10.11 -13.42
C ILE A 95 5.52 9.12 -14.22
N LEU A 96 4.87 8.18 -13.50
CA LEU A 96 4.06 7.13 -14.12
C LEU A 96 2.60 7.53 -14.33
N ALA A 97 2.11 8.51 -13.57
CA ALA A 97 0.72 8.92 -13.65
C ALA A 97 0.42 9.85 -14.82
N PRO A 98 -0.81 9.81 -15.37
CA PRO A 98 -1.23 10.79 -16.36
C PRO A 98 -1.50 12.15 -15.70
N PHE A 99 -0.83 13.19 -16.20
CA PHE A 99 -1.11 14.60 -15.89
C PHE A 99 -1.87 15.24 -17.07
N ASP A 100 -3.06 14.72 -17.31
CA ASP A 100 -3.86 14.95 -18.54
C ASP A 100 -4.87 16.11 -18.43
N GLY A 101 -4.78 16.94 -17.40
CA GLY A 101 -5.69 18.07 -17.16
C GLY A 101 -6.93 17.72 -16.36
N ARG A 102 -7.08 16.48 -15.88
CA ARG A 102 -8.22 16.07 -15.06
C ARG A 102 -8.26 16.78 -13.71
N THR A 103 -9.48 16.96 -13.20
CA THR A 103 -9.76 17.41 -11.84
C THR A 103 -10.29 16.25 -11.00
N MET A 104 -9.82 16.16 -9.77
CA MET A 104 -10.16 15.14 -8.79
C MET A 104 -10.57 15.81 -7.49
N THR A 105 -11.62 15.30 -6.85
CA THR A 105 -12.17 15.91 -5.63
C THR A 105 -11.84 15.05 -4.41
N LEU A 106 -11.29 15.67 -3.37
CA LEU A 106 -11.00 15.04 -2.09
C LEU A 106 -11.39 16.00 -0.97
N TYR A 107 -12.26 15.55 -0.05
CA TYR A 107 -12.78 16.36 1.07
C TYR A 107 -13.41 17.68 0.61
N ASP A 108 -14.27 17.61 -0.41
CA ASP A 108 -14.93 18.76 -1.04
C ASP A 108 -13.97 19.82 -1.61
N GLN A 109 -12.72 19.42 -1.89
CA GLN A 109 -11.71 20.25 -2.51
C GLN A 109 -11.26 19.68 -3.85
N ASP A 110 -11.14 20.55 -4.85
CA ASP A 110 -10.72 20.16 -6.20
C ASP A 110 -9.21 20.29 -6.41
N TYR A 111 -8.61 19.24 -6.94
CA TYR A 111 -7.21 19.12 -7.30
C TYR A 111 -7.10 18.84 -8.80
N ARG A 112 -6.37 19.68 -9.55
CA ARG A 112 -6.15 19.46 -10.99
C ARG A 112 -4.69 19.07 -11.23
N VAL A 113 -4.47 18.03 -12.03
CA VAL A 113 -3.15 17.57 -12.45
C VAL A 113 -2.99 17.83 -13.95
N PHE A 114 -1.90 18.47 -14.37
CA PHE A 114 -1.70 18.83 -15.78
C PHE A 114 -0.23 19.01 -16.14
N GLU A 115 0.10 18.88 -17.42
CA GLU A 115 1.41 19.21 -17.94
C GLU A 115 1.49 20.66 -18.45
N ARG A 116 2.66 21.28 -18.26
CA ARG A 116 2.99 22.60 -18.81
C ARG A 116 4.48 22.68 -19.05
N ASP A 117 4.88 23.08 -20.27
CA ASP A 117 6.27 23.24 -20.68
C ASP A 117 7.14 22.00 -20.41
N GLY A 118 6.57 20.80 -20.59
CA GLY A 118 7.25 19.52 -20.32
C GLY A 118 7.42 19.16 -18.84
N GLN A 119 6.78 19.92 -17.93
CA GLN A 119 6.79 19.67 -16.49
C GLN A 119 5.39 19.26 -16.00
N HIS A 120 5.37 18.50 -14.91
CA HIS A 120 4.14 18.06 -14.25
C HIS A 120 3.72 19.08 -13.19
N TRP A 121 2.47 19.52 -13.22
CA TRP A 121 1.94 20.56 -12.34
C TRP A 121 0.67 20.10 -11.63
N ILE A 122 0.48 20.66 -10.44
CA ILE A 122 -0.74 20.54 -9.65
C ILE A 122 -1.34 21.91 -9.41
N GLU A 123 -2.67 21.97 -9.41
CA GLU A 123 -3.46 23.09 -8.91
C GLU A 123 -4.35 22.58 -7.77
N MET A 124 -4.26 23.20 -6.61
CA MET A 124 -4.93 22.73 -5.39
C MET A 124 -5.31 23.91 -4.48
N PRO A 125 -6.22 23.73 -3.51
CA PRO A 125 -6.41 24.72 -2.47
C PRO A 125 -5.15 24.86 -1.62
N ASN A 126 -4.95 26.03 -1.01
CA ASN A 126 -3.79 26.25 -0.13
C ASN A 126 -3.99 25.61 1.26
N VAL A 127 -4.16 24.29 1.29
CA VAL A 127 -4.41 23.50 2.52
C VAL A 127 -3.19 23.39 3.43
N TYR A 128 -2.01 23.84 2.97
CA TYR A 128 -0.76 23.82 3.72
C TYR A 128 -0.26 25.21 4.16
N GLY A 129 -0.94 26.29 3.77
CA GLY A 129 -0.61 27.66 4.16
C GLY A 129 -1.63 28.27 5.12
N ASP A 130 -1.35 29.46 5.67
CA ASP A 130 -2.34 30.23 6.43
C ASP A 130 -3.55 30.52 5.54
N ALA A 131 -4.74 30.11 6.00
CA ALA A 131 -6.01 30.05 5.26
C ALA A 131 -6.51 31.38 4.65
N ALA A 132 -5.75 32.47 4.73
CA ALA A 132 -6.20 33.82 4.44
C ALA A 132 -5.62 34.49 3.17
N ALA A 133 -4.50 34.03 2.59
CA ALA A 133 -3.81 34.82 1.54
C ALA A 133 -4.07 34.37 0.08
N THR A 134 -4.38 33.10 -0.18
CA THR A 134 -4.62 32.58 -1.54
C THR A 134 -5.49 31.32 -1.47
N PRO A 135 -6.68 31.30 -2.11
CA PRO A 135 -7.57 30.15 -2.04
C PRO A 135 -7.06 28.94 -2.86
N ARG A 136 -6.35 29.17 -3.97
CA ARG A 136 -5.80 28.10 -4.84
C ARG A 136 -4.38 28.42 -5.33
N ILE A 137 -3.52 27.41 -5.34
CA ILE A 137 -2.11 27.51 -5.72
C ILE A 137 -1.77 26.53 -6.83
N GLU A 138 -0.92 26.97 -7.77
CA GLU A 138 -0.23 26.09 -8.72
C GLU A 138 1.19 25.81 -8.23
N ARG A 139 1.61 24.54 -8.26
CA ARG A 139 2.97 24.10 -7.93
C ARG A 139 3.46 23.03 -8.92
N PRO A 140 4.75 23.01 -9.26
CA PRO A 140 5.33 21.90 -9.99
C PRO A 140 5.50 20.68 -9.08
N ILE A 141 5.32 19.49 -9.64
CA ILE A 141 5.85 18.27 -9.04
C ILE A 141 7.33 18.18 -9.38
N VAL A 142 8.16 18.04 -8.35
CA VAL A 142 9.63 18.08 -8.50
C VAL A 142 10.29 16.73 -8.20
N MET A 143 9.57 15.82 -7.55
CA MET A 143 10.07 14.50 -7.19
C MET A 143 8.90 13.52 -7.01
N ALA A 144 9.17 12.24 -7.21
CA ALA A 144 8.27 11.15 -6.87
C ALA A 144 8.96 10.14 -5.95
N THR A 145 8.18 9.52 -5.08
CA THR A 145 8.59 8.38 -4.26
C THR A 145 7.66 7.21 -4.51
N GLY A 146 8.21 6.01 -4.63
CA GLY A 146 7.49 4.81 -5.03
C GLY A 146 7.91 4.31 -6.40
N SER A 147 7.42 3.12 -6.78
CA SER A 147 7.83 2.45 -8.01
C SER A 147 6.66 1.74 -8.69
N HIS A 148 6.60 0.41 -8.65
CA HIS A 148 5.73 -0.42 -9.50
C HIS A 148 4.34 -0.72 -8.92
N ASN A 149 4.11 -0.42 -7.64
CA ASN A 149 2.78 -0.52 -7.03
C ASN A 149 2.13 0.86 -6.98
N GLU A 150 2.92 1.88 -6.64
CA GLU A 150 2.44 3.21 -6.32
C GLU A 150 3.52 4.27 -6.55
N GLN A 151 3.08 5.51 -6.82
CA GLN A 151 3.87 6.71 -6.67
C GLN A 151 3.14 7.81 -5.89
N VAL A 152 3.80 8.35 -4.87
CA VAL A 152 3.45 9.64 -4.24
C VAL A 152 4.30 10.75 -4.84
N TYR A 153 3.76 11.97 -4.86
CA TYR A 153 4.38 13.12 -5.53
C TYR A 153 4.72 14.23 -4.55
N TRP A 154 5.83 14.92 -4.79
CA TRP A 154 6.33 15.98 -3.93
C TRP A 154 6.38 17.32 -4.66
N PHE A 155 5.93 18.36 -3.97
CA PHE A 155 5.98 19.74 -4.44
C PHE A 155 6.64 20.64 -3.38
N PRO A 156 7.31 21.73 -3.80
CA PRO A 156 7.92 22.67 -2.85
C PRO A 156 6.85 23.58 -2.21
N SER A 157 6.86 23.70 -0.89
CA SER A 157 6.07 24.70 -0.17
C SER A 157 6.83 26.02 0.05
N ASP A 158 6.12 27.03 0.53
CA ASP A 158 6.64 28.39 0.71
C ASP A 158 7.76 28.47 1.76
N ASP A 159 7.82 27.50 2.68
CA ASP A 159 8.89 27.32 3.67
C ASP A 159 10.13 26.57 3.12
N GLY A 160 10.15 26.26 1.82
CA GLY A 160 11.22 25.50 1.15
C GLY A 160 11.06 23.98 1.26
N SER A 161 10.27 23.47 2.21
CA SER A 161 10.14 22.04 2.43
C SER A 161 9.39 21.32 1.30
N LEU A 162 9.71 20.04 1.09
CA LEU A 162 8.98 19.19 0.14
C LEU A 162 7.75 18.57 0.81
N ARG A 163 6.57 19.00 0.38
CA ARG A 163 5.26 18.53 0.84
C ARG A 163 4.72 17.47 -0.10
N MET A 164 3.97 16.53 0.48
CA MET A 164 3.34 15.44 -0.27
C MET A 164 2.05 15.93 -0.90
N PHE A 165 1.86 15.65 -2.19
CA PHE A 165 0.58 15.82 -2.86
C PHE A 165 -0.47 14.86 -2.24
N PRO A 166 -1.69 15.30 -1.91
CA PRO A 166 -2.70 14.47 -1.24
C PRO A 166 -3.20 13.26 -2.04
N TRP A 167 -2.80 13.14 -3.31
CA TRP A 167 -3.11 12.02 -4.18
C TRP A 167 -1.84 11.29 -4.60
N ALA A 168 -1.93 9.97 -4.62
CA ALA A 168 -0.94 9.08 -5.21
C ALA A 168 -1.52 8.40 -6.44
N TYR A 169 -0.66 7.74 -7.20
CA TYR A 169 -1.07 6.93 -8.32
C TYR A 169 -0.82 5.46 -8.05
N GLN A 170 -1.88 4.66 -8.08
CA GLN A 170 -1.83 3.20 -8.02
C GLN A 170 -1.56 2.68 -9.43
N VAL A 171 -0.34 2.17 -9.65
CA VAL A 171 0.18 1.83 -10.98
C VAL A 171 -0.55 0.64 -11.61
N ARG A 172 -0.77 -0.44 -10.84
CA ARG A 172 -1.43 -1.67 -11.31
C ARG A 172 -2.89 -1.44 -11.70
N ALA A 173 -3.62 -0.64 -10.92
CA ALA A 173 -5.01 -0.27 -11.21
C ALA A 173 -5.11 0.93 -12.17
N SER A 174 -3.98 1.60 -12.46
CA SER A 174 -3.93 2.81 -13.28
C SER A 174 -4.88 3.92 -12.79
N LYS A 175 -4.98 4.07 -11.47
CA LYS A 175 -5.95 4.96 -10.80
C LYS A 175 -5.23 5.93 -9.86
N TRP A 176 -5.73 7.16 -9.83
CA TRP A 176 -5.38 8.09 -8.77
C TRP A 176 -6.16 7.75 -7.50
N MET A 177 -5.46 7.73 -6.36
CA MET A 177 -6.03 7.39 -5.05
C MET A 177 -5.60 8.42 -4.00
N PRO A 178 -6.48 8.81 -3.07
CA PRO A 178 -6.07 9.63 -1.94
C PRO A 178 -4.98 8.90 -1.16
N VAL A 179 -3.97 9.63 -0.68
CA VAL A 179 -2.88 8.99 0.09
C VAL A 179 -3.41 8.28 1.35
N ASP A 180 -4.48 8.80 1.96
CA ASP A 180 -5.15 8.16 3.10
C ASP A 180 -5.86 6.84 2.75
N ALA A 181 -6.09 6.56 1.47
CA ALA A 181 -6.74 5.33 1.03
C ALA A 181 -5.75 4.21 0.68
N ILE A 182 -4.44 4.48 0.65
CA ILE A 182 -3.41 3.53 0.22
C ILE A 182 -3.12 2.46 1.27
N PHE A 183 -3.17 2.89 2.53
CA PHE A 183 -3.07 2.06 3.72
C PHE A 183 -4.44 2.00 4.41
N VAL A 184 -4.59 1.09 5.36
CA VAL A 184 -5.77 1.13 6.24
C VAL A 184 -5.57 2.29 7.21
N THR A 185 -6.18 3.43 6.92
CA THR A 185 -6.15 4.62 7.79
C THR A 185 -7.60 5.03 8.09
N PRO A 186 -7.91 5.46 9.32
CA PRO A 186 -9.27 5.87 9.67
C PRO A 186 -9.79 6.99 8.75
N PRO A 187 -11.11 7.02 8.49
CA PRO A 187 -11.71 8.09 7.69
C PRO A 187 -11.44 9.47 8.28
N ARG A 188 -11.36 10.48 7.39
CA ARG A 188 -11.04 11.87 7.73
C ARG A 188 -11.93 12.80 6.91
N ASP A 189 -12.07 14.03 7.38
CA ASP A 189 -12.83 15.09 6.71
C ASP A 189 -11.92 16.18 6.12
N SER A 190 -10.60 16.04 6.26
CA SER A 190 -9.62 17.00 5.76
C SER A 190 -8.27 16.33 5.46
N VAL A 191 -7.48 16.99 4.61
CA VAL A 191 -6.13 16.55 4.26
C VAL A 191 -5.25 16.60 5.52
N ALA A 192 -4.69 15.45 5.89
CA ALA A 192 -3.74 15.38 6.99
C ALA A 192 -2.44 16.14 6.65
N ARG A 193 -1.92 16.90 7.62
CA ARG A 193 -0.55 17.45 7.52
C ARG A 193 0.44 16.30 7.66
N ARG A 194 0.97 15.82 6.53
CA ARG A 194 1.98 14.76 6.51
C ARG A 194 3.38 15.29 6.77
N PRO A 195 4.29 14.44 7.28
CA PRO A 195 5.71 14.75 7.31
C PRO A 195 6.22 15.16 5.92
N THR A 196 7.19 16.08 5.90
CA THR A 196 7.92 16.41 4.68
C THR A 196 8.77 15.22 4.25
N TRP A 197 9.13 15.18 2.96
CA TRP A 197 9.99 14.11 2.45
C TRP A 197 11.32 14.01 3.24
N SER A 198 11.89 15.18 3.56
CA SER A 198 13.16 15.31 4.29
C SER A 198 13.09 14.83 5.74
N HIS A 199 11.90 14.64 6.31
CA HIS A 199 11.73 14.23 7.71
C HIS A 199 11.62 12.71 7.90
N ARG A 200 10.79 12.01 7.10
CA ARG A 200 10.56 10.56 7.24
C ARG A 200 11.07 9.73 6.06
N CYS A 201 10.71 10.11 4.84
CA CYS A 201 10.92 9.28 3.66
C CYS A 201 12.40 9.15 3.28
N VAL A 202 13.16 10.23 3.46
CA VAL A 202 14.60 10.28 3.13
C VAL A 202 15.42 9.20 3.86
N GLN A 203 14.98 8.78 5.05
CA GLN A 203 15.72 7.82 5.88
C GLN A 203 15.82 6.42 5.27
N CYS A 204 14.81 6.01 4.49
CA CYS A 204 14.72 4.67 3.93
C CYS A 204 14.73 4.65 2.40
N HIS A 205 14.49 5.79 1.74
CA HIS A 205 14.32 5.88 0.28
C HIS A 205 15.49 6.56 -0.46
N THR A 206 16.63 6.70 0.20
CA THR A 206 17.85 7.30 -0.34
C THR A 206 19.11 6.61 0.20
N THR A 207 20.29 7.04 -0.27
CA THR A 207 21.58 6.51 0.20
C THR A 207 22.30 7.54 1.07
N HIS A 208 22.73 7.11 2.26
CA HIS A 208 23.42 7.93 3.29
C HIS A 208 22.76 9.29 3.55
N PRO A 209 21.52 9.31 4.06
CA PRO A 209 20.80 10.56 4.27
C PRO A 209 21.30 11.32 5.50
N ARG A 210 21.42 12.64 5.38
CA ARG A 210 21.43 13.61 6.48
C ARG A 210 20.10 14.35 6.47
N SER A 211 19.20 13.91 7.34
CA SER A 211 17.83 14.40 7.45
C SER A 211 17.77 15.57 8.42
N HIS A 212 17.46 16.78 7.96
CA HIS A 212 17.31 17.93 8.86
C HIS A 212 15.92 17.97 9.53
N GLN A 213 15.63 16.96 10.35
CA GLN A 213 14.33 16.83 11.04
C GLN A 213 13.97 18.03 11.91
N PHE A 214 15.00 18.74 12.41
CA PHE A 214 14.88 19.87 13.34
C PHE A 214 15.12 21.24 12.69
N ASP A 215 15.51 21.27 11.41
CA ASP A 215 15.74 22.49 10.63
C ASP A 215 15.13 22.32 9.23
N LEU A 216 13.83 22.61 9.13
CA LEU A 216 13.07 22.51 7.87
C LEU A 216 13.51 23.53 6.81
N GLN A 217 14.40 24.47 7.14
CA GLN A 217 14.92 25.48 6.20
C GLN A 217 16.21 25.03 5.49
N ARG A 218 16.71 23.83 5.79
CA ARG A 218 17.85 23.25 5.08
C ARG A 218 17.42 22.06 4.21
N PRO A 219 17.95 21.94 2.98
CA PRO A 219 17.69 20.79 2.14
C PRO A 219 18.33 19.56 2.75
N ALA A 220 17.65 18.42 2.66
CA ALA A 220 18.27 17.17 3.06
C ALA A 220 19.49 16.88 2.16
N GLU A 221 20.58 16.38 2.74
CA GLU A 221 21.73 15.90 1.98
C GLU A 221 21.63 14.37 1.84
N VAL A 222 21.95 13.86 0.66
CA VAL A 222 22.01 12.42 0.38
C VAL A 222 23.20 12.14 -0.52
N ALA A 223 23.81 10.96 -0.40
CA ALA A 223 24.84 10.54 -1.35
C ALA A 223 24.24 10.29 -2.75
N GLU A 224 23.06 9.66 -2.80
CA GLU A 224 22.35 9.37 -4.05
C GLU A 224 20.84 9.19 -3.81
N LEU A 225 20.02 9.51 -4.82
CA LEU A 225 18.59 9.22 -4.81
C LEU A 225 18.29 7.78 -5.19
N GLY A 226 17.22 7.23 -4.61
CA GLY A 226 16.94 5.81 -4.67
C GLY A 226 17.91 5.02 -3.79
N ILE A 227 17.67 3.71 -3.68
CA ILE A 227 18.58 2.86 -2.92
C ILE A 227 19.71 2.46 -3.87
N SER A 228 20.86 3.11 -3.70
CA SER A 228 22.06 2.90 -4.52
C SER A 228 23.00 1.86 -3.92
N CYS A 229 24.05 1.53 -4.67
CA CYS A 229 25.00 0.45 -4.33
C CYS A 229 25.50 0.56 -2.88
N GLU A 230 25.88 1.76 -2.47
CA GLU A 230 26.53 2.03 -1.19
C GLU A 230 25.57 1.99 0.01
N ALA A 231 24.25 1.96 -0.22
CA ALA A 231 23.27 1.71 0.84
C ALA A 231 23.36 0.27 1.37
N CYS A 232 23.72 -0.69 0.50
CA CYS A 232 23.88 -2.10 0.84
C CYS A 232 25.34 -2.53 1.02
N HIS A 233 26.27 -1.86 0.34
CA HIS A 233 27.69 -2.21 0.33
C HIS A 233 28.58 -1.33 1.23
N GLY A 234 28.03 -0.21 1.74
CA GLY A 234 28.79 0.80 2.47
C GLY A 234 29.57 1.76 1.55
N PRO A 235 30.31 2.72 2.13
CA PRO A 235 31.10 3.70 1.36
C PRO A 235 32.18 3.01 0.51
N GLY A 236 32.21 3.33 -0.78
CA GLY A 236 33.02 2.63 -1.78
C GLY A 236 34.40 3.23 -2.05
N GLU A 237 34.76 4.40 -1.50
CA GLU A 237 36.02 5.09 -1.83
C GLU A 237 37.26 4.21 -1.65
N ALA A 238 37.41 3.61 -0.47
CA ALA A 238 38.55 2.75 -0.16
C ALA A 238 38.65 1.56 -1.13
N HIS A 239 37.51 0.97 -1.47
CA HIS A 239 37.42 -0.11 -2.43
C HIS A 239 37.78 0.32 -3.86
N VAL A 240 37.25 1.45 -4.34
CA VAL A 240 37.57 1.95 -5.69
C VAL A 240 39.07 2.25 -5.81
N VAL A 241 39.67 2.85 -4.78
CA VAL A 241 41.12 3.09 -4.73
C VAL A 241 41.89 1.77 -4.77
N ALA A 242 41.52 0.80 -3.93
CA ALA A 242 42.17 -0.52 -3.90
C ALA A 242 42.01 -1.29 -5.21
N ALA A 243 40.81 -1.29 -5.79
CA ALA A 243 40.49 -1.96 -7.05
C ALA A 243 41.29 -1.40 -8.23
N ARG A 244 41.39 -0.07 -8.36
CA ARG A 244 42.22 0.60 -9.38
C ARG A 244 43.71 0.29 -9.21
N ALA A 245 44.15 -0.04 -8.00
CA ALA A 245 45.50 -0.51 -7.69
C ALA A 245 45.68 -2.04 -7.84
N GLY A 246 44.66 -2.78 -8.33
CA GLY A 246 44.70 -4.22 -8.54
C GLY A 246 44.36 -5.08 -7.32
N LYS A 247 43.76 -4.51 -6.26
CA LYS A 247 43.38 -5.17 -5.00
C LYS A 247 41.85 -5.16 -4.78
N GLY A 248 41.10 -5.60 -5.79
CA GLY A 248 39.64 -5.41 -5.89
C GLY A 248 38.75 -6.19 -4.91
N GLU A 249 39.26 -6.83 -3.87
CA GLU A 249 38.43 -7.50 -2.85
C GLU A 249 38.38 -6.75 -1.51
N GLU A 250 39.21 -5.72 -1.32
CA GLU A 250 39.32 -5.00 -0.05
C GLU A 250 38.40 -3.77 -0.02
N GLY A 251 38.05 -3.31 1.19
CA GLY A 251 37.48 -1.98 1.42
C GLY A 251 35.98 -1.81 1.15
N ILE A 252 35.23 -2.88 0.90
CA ILE A 252 33.76 -2.83 0.73
C ILE A 252 33.09 -4.10 1.28
N VAL A 253 31.84 -3.98 1.71
CA VAL A 253 31.07 -5.10 2.24
C VAL A 253 30.35 -5.84 1.11
N ASN A 254 30.33 -7.16 1.18
CA ASN A 254 29.41 -7.97 0.38
C ASN A 254 28.43 -8.67 1.34
N PRO A 255 27.12 -8.32 1.33
CA PRO A 255 26.14 -8.92 2.23
C PRO A 255 26.13 -10.46 2.21
N ALA A 256 26.38 -11.09 1.06
CA ALA A 256 26.42 -12.55 0.94
C ALA A 256 27.61 -13.22 1.64
N LYS A 257 28.63 -12.44 2.08
CA LYS A 257 29.77 -12.93 2.86
C LYS A 257 29.63 -12.63 4.37
N LEU A 258 28.56 -11.96 4.80
CA LEU A 258 28.29 -11.67 6.20
C LEU A 258 27.64 -12.88 6.90
N THR A 259 27.61 -12.86 8.23
CA THR A 259 26.73 -13.77 8.98
C THR A 259 25.27 -13.49 8.63
N HIS A 260 24.39 -14.47 8.80
CA HIS A 260 22.98 -14.32 8.43
C HIS A 260 22.30 -13.14 9.14
N GLN A 261 22.69 -12.84 10.39
CA GLN A 261 22.18 -11.68 11.13
C GLN A 261 22.63 -10.38 10.47
N ARG A 262 23.94 -10.18 10.31
CA ARG A 262 24.51 -8.94 9.73
C ARG A 262 24.07 -8.74 8.28
N SER A 263 23.96 -9.83 7.50
CA SER A 263 23.39 -9.76 6.15
C SER A 263 21.94 -9.31 6.14
N SER A 264 21.11 -9.81 7.06
CA SER A 264 19.68 -9.46 7.10
C SER A 264 19.47 -8.03 7.61
N GLU A 265 20.36 -7.55 8.49
CA GLU A 265 20.37 -6.18 9.01
C GLU A 265 20.62 -5.13 7.92
N VAL A 266 21.36 -5.48 6.86
CA VAL A 266 21.49 -4.61 5.67
C VAL A 266 20.13 -4.29 5.05
N CYS A 267 19.22 -5.27 5.01
CA CYS A 267 17.83 -5.07 4.55
C CYS A 267 16.99 -4.42 5.65
N GLY A 268 17.21 -4.84 6.89
CA GLY A 268 16.51 -4.38 8.08
C GLY A 268 16.62 -2.89 8.36
N GLN A 269 17.66 -2.21 7.87
CA GLN A 269 17.78 -0.75 8.04
C GLN A 269 16.57 0.03 7.47
N CYS A 270 15.88 -0.56 6.49
CA CYS A 270 14.63 -0.04 5.90
C CYS A 270 13.43 -0.97 6.18
N HIS A 271 13.60 -2.28 5.96
CA HIS A 271 12.52 -3.29 6.02
C HIS A 271 12.22 -3.78 7.44
N SER A 272 12.22 -2.89 8.44
CA SER A 272 11.93 -3.24 9.83
C SER A 272 11.06 -2.20 10.51
N VAL A 273 10.29 -2.63 11.50
CA VAL A 273 9.62 -1.70 12.41
C VAL A 273 10.67 -1.13 13.36
N HIS A 274 11.00 0.15 13.21
CA HIS A 274 12.03 0.79 14.01
C HIS A 274 11.75 2.27 14.29
N THR A 275 12.42 2.80 15.30
CA THR A 275 12.49 4.23 15.64
C THR A 275 13.93 4.62 15.99
N THR A 276 14.20 5.92 16.11
CA THR A 276 15.41 6.42 16.79
C THR A 276 15.31 6.14 18.30
N PHE A 277 16.45 6.00 18.97
CA PHE A 277 16.46 5.74 20.43
C PHE A 277 15.93 6.92 21.24
N ASP A 278 16.32 8.13 20.85
CA ASP A 278 16.01 9.40 21.51
C ASP A 278 16.21 10.58 20.55
N ASP A 279 15.92 11.79 21.03
CA ASP A 279 16.11 13.03 20.28
C ASP A 279 17.59 13.29 19.98
N ASP A 280 18.52 12.93 20.87
CA ASP A 280 19.96 13.16 20.67
C ASP A 280 20.50 12.35 19.49
N GLN A 281 20.08 11.09 19.35
CA GLN A 281 20.42 10.27 18.20
C GLN A 281 19.78 10.82 16.93
N ALA A 282 18.53 11.29 16.99
CA ALA A 282 17.91 11.94 15.85
C ALA A 282 18.70 13.20 15.42
N HIS A 283 19.19 14.01 16.38
CA HIS A 283 20.05 15.17 16.10
C HIS A 283 21.39 14.76 15.50
N ARG A 284 22.05 13.72 16.02
CA ARG A 284 23.30 13.20 15.43
C ARG A 284 23.07 12.70 14.01
N MET A 285 22.00 11.93 13.77
CA MET A 285 21.65 11.47 12.43
C MET A 285 21.37 12.62 11.47
N ALA A 286 20.82 13.73 11.97
CA ALA A 286 20.59 14.94 11.18
C ALA A 286 21.87 15.69 10.80
N GLN A 287 22.94 15.57 11.58
CA GLN A 287 24.21 16.29 11.38
C GLN A 287 25.27 15.42 10.70
N GLU A 288 25.37 14.16 11.09
CA GLU A 288 26.44 13.23 10.72
C GLU A 288 25.96 12.14 9.74
N GLY A 289 24.64 11.98 9.58
CA GLY A 289 24.01 10.95 8.77
C GLY A 289 23.72 9.66 9.54
N CYS A 290 23.16 8.65 8.85
CA CYS A 290 22.85 7.38 9.49
C CYS A 290 24.13 6.73 10.06
N SER A 291 24.10 6.31 11.33
CA SER A 291 25.25 5.68 11.98
C SER A 291 25.44 4.21 11.61
N PHE A 292 24.41 3.57 11.03
CA PHE A 292 24.52 2.19 10.56
C PHE A 292 25.39 2.13 9.30
N ARG A 293 26.33 1.18 9.27
CA ARG A 293 26.99 0.72 8.05
C ARG A 293 26.68 -0.75 7.81
N PRO A 294 26.54 -1.19 6.54
CA PRO A 294 26.40 -2.61 6.24
C PRO A 294 27.50 -3.43 6.93
N GLY A 295 27.12 -4.48 7.65
CA GLY A 295 28.05 -5.27 8.49
C GLY A 295 28.05 -4.90 9.98
N ASP A 296 27.55 -3.72 10.35
CA ASP A 296 27.36 -3.33 11.74
C ASP A 296 26.16 -4.02 12.39
N ASP A 297 26.05 -3.85 13.71
CA ASP A 297 24.85 -4.21 14.45
C ASP A 297 23.75 -3.16 14.32
N LEU A 298 22.68 -3.50 13.63
CA LEU A 298 21.56 -2.58 13.43
C LEU A 298 20.94 -2.10 14.75
N ALA A 299 20.94 -2.96 15.77
CA ALA A 299 20.38 -2.62 17.09
C ALA A 299 21.24 -1.61 17.86
N GLN A 300 22.44 -1.25 17.37
CA GLN A 300 23.21 -0.13 17.92
C GLN A 300 22.86 1.20 17.24
N ALA A 301 22.33 1.16 16.03
CA ALA A 301 21.98 2.34 15.24
C ALA A 301 20.48 2.67 15.29
N LYS A 302 19.60 1.69 15.51
CA LYS A 302 18.15 1.88 15.51
C LYS A 302 17.49 1.08 16.64
N LYS A 303 16.43 1.64 17.23
CA LYS A 303 15.56 0.93 18.16
C LYS A 303 14.56 0.10 17.39
N LEU A 304 14.85 -1.20 17.26
CA LEU A 304 13.93 -2.15 16.64
C LEU A 304 12.73 -2.38 17.57
N MET A 305 11.52 -2.16 17.05
CA MET A 305 10.30 -2.37 17.82
C MET A 305 9.96 -3.86 17.87
N VAL A 306 9.27 -4.25 18.94
CA VAL A 306 8.82 -5.63 19.19
C VAL A 306 7.31 -5.67 19.42
N GLU A 307 6.75 -6.88 19.48
CA GLU A 307 5.34 -7.20 19.70
C GLU A 307 4.63 -6.30 20.74
N GLY A 308 3.36 -5.98 20.49
CA GLY A 308 2.49 -5.25 21.42
C GLY A 308 2.79 -3.76 21.57
N SER A 309 3.81 -3.23 20.88
CA SER A 309 4.25 -1.85 21.06
C SER A 309 3.41 -0.81 20.29
N ILE A 310 2.76 -1.20 19.18
CA ILE A 310 1.97 -0.35 18.27
C ILE A 310 1.03 -1.23 17.40
N GLU A 311 0.05 -0.61 16.73
CA GLU A 311 -0.96 -1.28 15.85
C GLU A 311 -0.39 -2.00 14.61
N GLN A 312 0.92 -1.86 14.34
CA GLN A 312 1.60 -2.52 13.21
C GLN A 312 1.83 -4.02 13.42
N PHE A 313 1.39 -4.58 14.54
CA PHE A 313 1.51 -6.00 14.88
C PHE A 313 0.14 -6.66 15.05
N TRP A 314 0.04 -7.93 14.68
CA TRP A 314 -1.00 -8.85 15.12
C TRP A 314 -0.83 -9.18 16.61
N ALA A 315 -1.87 -9.77 17.21
CA ALA A 315 -1.87 -10.15 18.63
C ALA A 315 -0.80 -11.19 19.00
N ASP A 316 -0.29 -11.94 18.03
CA ASP A 316 0.80 -12.91 18.20
C ASP A 316 2.19 -12.33 17.96
N GLY A 317 2.27 -11.01 17.72
CA GLY A 317 3.53 -10.31 17.45
C GLY A 317 3.98 -10.32 16.01
N MET A 318 3.22 -10.95 15.10
CA MET A 318 3.56 -10.91 13.69
C MET A 318 3.27 -9.52 13.13
N VAL A 319 4.14 -9.01 12.27
CA VAL A 319 3.90 -7.74 11.59
C VAL A 319 2.68 -7.85 10.68
N ARG A 320 1.80 -6.85 10.74
CA ARG A 320 0.58 -6.78 9.91
C ARG A 320 0.60 -5.72 8.81
N VAL A 321 1.70 -4.97 8.70
CA VAL A 321 1.97 -3.97 7.65
C VAL A 321 3.04 -4.44 6.66
N SER A 322 2.96 -4.00 5.40
CA SER A 322 3.99 -4.29 4.38
C SER A 322 5.31 -3.54 4.64
N GLY A 323 6.40 -3.96 4.01
CA GLY A 323 7.67 -3.22 4.01
C GLY A 323 8.43 -3.32 5.33
N ARG A 324 8.17 -4.35 6.12
CA ARG A 324 8.68 -4.57 7.48
C ARG A 324 9.12 -6.03 7.71
N GLU A 325 9.55 -6.69 6.63
CA GLU A 325 9.80 -8.14 6.54
C GLU A 325 10.91 -8.62 7.47
N TYR A 326 11.97 -7.82 7.72
CA TYR A 326 13.06 -8.19 8.64
C TYR A 326 12.54 -8.41 10.07
N THR A 327 11.57 -7.61 10.51
CA THR A 327 10.97 -7.79 11.84
C THR A 327 10.30 -9.15 11.97
N GLY A 328 9.60 -9.62 10.93
CA GLY A 328 9.04 -10.99 10.90
C GLY A 328 10.12 -12.08 10.80
N LEU A 329 11.13 -11.88 9.95
CA LEU A 329 12.21 -12.87 9.76
C LEU A 329 12.92 -13.19 11.08
N ARG A 330 13.23 -12.18 11.90
CA ARG A 330 13.88 -12.36 13.21
C ARG A 330 13.09 -13.21 14.20
N ALA A 331 11.77 -13.29 14.05
CA ALA A 331 10.90 -14.11 14.88
C ALA A 331 10.88 -15.60 14.44
N SER A 332 11.37 -15.90 13.24
CA SER A 332 11.35 -17.25 12.67
C SER A 332 12.38 -18.16 13.32
N GLN A 333 12.01 -19.43 13.56
CA GLN A 333 12.95 -20.40 14.14
C GLN A 333 14.13 -20.71 13.21
N CYS A 334 13.93 -20.65 11.89
CA CYS A 334 15.02 -20.80 10.92
C CYS A 334 16.04 -19.64 10.94
N PHE A 335 15.67 -18.49 11.50
CA PHE A 335 16.59 -17.38 11.77
C PHE A 335 17.19 -17.46 13.18
N GLN A 336 16.39 -17.79 14.19
CA GLN A 336 16.87 -17.85 15.58
C GLN A 336 17.76 -19.06 15.86
N GLN A 337 17.50 -20.19 15.21
CA GLN A 337 18.20 -21.47 15.41
C GLN A 337 18.90 -21.98 14.15
N GLY A 338 18.68 -21.34 13.01
CA GLY A 338 19.34 -21.63 11.75
C GLY A 338 20.18 -20.45 11.28
N GLU A 339 20.48 -20.42 9.99
CA GLU A 339 21.31 -19.37 9.37
C GLU A 339 20.62 -18.74 8.15
N ILE A 340 19.28 -18.72 8.12
CA ILE A 340 18.56 -18.07 7.02
C ILE A 340 18.79 -16.55 7.07
N SER A 341 18.92 -15.95 5.90
CA SER A 341 18.98 -14.50 5.72
C SER A 341 18.11 -14.07 4.54
N CYS A 342 17.94 -12.75 4.36
CA CYS A 342 17.25 -12.21 3.19
C CYS A 342 17.87 -12.74 1.88
N VAL A 343 19.21 -12.80 1.79
CA VAL A 343 19.93 -13.24 0.59
C VAL A 343 20.00 -14.76 0.41
N THR A 344 19.43 -15.52 1.35
CA THR A 344 19.16 -16.95 1.14
C THR A 344 18.09 -17.14 0.06
N CYS A 345 17.09 -16.25 0.00
CA CYS A 345 15.99 -16.31 -0.96
C CYS A 345 16.07 -15.21 -2.03
N HIS A 346 16.54 -14.01 -1.68
CA HIS A 346 16.65 -12.89 -2.60
C HIS A 346 18.04 -12.76 -3.20
N GLN A 347 18.10 -12.25 -4.42
CA GLN A 347 19.33 -11.91 -5.12
C GLN A 347 19.15 -10.52 -5.73
N LEU A 348 19.90 -9.54 -5.21
CA LEU A 348 19.72 -8.13 -5.52
C LEU A 348 20.36 -7.71 -6.86
N HIS A 349 21.15 -8.59 -7.47
CA HIS A 349 21.67 -8.45 -8.82
C HIS A 349 21.38 -9.72 -9.61
N GLN A 350 20.58 -9.59 -10.67
CA GLN A 350 20.12 -10.73 -11.45
C GLN A 350 21.31 -11.58 -11.91
N ALA A 351 21.27 -12.88 -11.62
CA ALA A 351 22.31 -13.79 -12.08
C ALA A 351 22.36 -13.82 -13.61
N THR A 352 23.56 -13.98 -14.18
CA THR A 352 23.73 -14.02 -15.63
C THR A 352 23.07 -15.23 -16.29
N ASP A 353 22.82 -16.29 -15.52
CA ASP A 353 22.16 -17.53 -15.92
C ASP A 353 20.67 -17.57 -15.54
N ASP A 354 20.12 -16.51 -14.93
CA ASP A 354 18.69 -16.38 -14.71
C ASP A 354 18.00 -16.06 -16.05
N PRO A 355 17.12 -16.95 -16.57
CA PRO A 355 16.52 -16.77 -17.88
C PRO A 355 15.38 -15.75 -17.90
N ARG A 356 14.94 -15.26 -16.73
CA ARG A 356 13.79 -14.36 -16.64
C ARG A 356 14.11 -12.98 -17.22
N PRO A 357 13.13 -12.30 -17.84
CA PRO A 357 13.27 -10.88 -18.15
C PRO A 357 13.55 -10.06 -16.89
N ALA A 358 14.39 -9.03 -16.98
CA ALA A 358 14.76 -8.19 -15.83
C ALA A 358 13.54 -7.58 -15.11
N LYS A 359 12.46 -7.25 -15.83
CA LYS A 359 11.21 -6.75 -15.23
C LYS A 359 10.49 -7.79 -14.38
N GLU A 360 10.54 -9.06 -14.77
CA GLU A 360 9.95 -10.16 -14.00
C GLU A 360 10.76 -10.42 -12.73
N TRP A 361 12.08 -10.56 -12.86
CA TRP A 361 12.98 -10.71 -11.70
C TRP A 361 12.88 -9.51 -10.75
N ALA A 362 12.81 -8.28 -11.25
CA ALA A 362 12.79 -7.07 -10.42
C ALA A 362 11.57 -6.97 -9.49
N ASN A 363 10.47 -7.69 -9.78
CA ASN A 363 9.22 -7.61 -9.01
C ASN A 363 9.36 -8.16 -7.59
N ASP A 364 10.21 -9.16 -7.38
CA ASP A 364 10.49 -9.76 -6.07
C ASP A 364 11.98 -9.95 -5.77
N GLN A 365 12.84 -9.88 -6.79
CA GLN A 365 14.26 -10.17 -6.74
C GLN A 365 14.57 -11.51 -6.08
N LEU A 366 13.69 -12.50 -6.20
CA LEU A 366 13.94 -13.86 -5.73
C LEU A 366 15.00 -14.53 -6.60
N ARG A 367 15.78 -15.43 -6.00
CA ARG A 367 16.63 -16.36 -6.74
C ARG A 367 15.76 -17.37 -7.49
N SER A 368 16.28 -17.93 -8.57
CA SER A 368 15.57 -18.95 -9.36
C SER A 368 15.22 -20.20 -8.54
N ASP A 369 16.12 -20.66 -7.67
CA ASP A 369 15.90 -21.77 -6.76
C ASP A 369 14.93 -21.43 -5.60
N ALA A 370 14.73 -20.14 -5.30
CA ALA A 370 13.78 -19.68 -4.31
C ALA A 370 12.34 -19.55 -4.83
N LEU A 371 12.10 -19.74 -6.14
CA LEU A 371 10.76 -19.72 -6.75
C LEU A 371 9.95 -21.00 -6.46
N THR A 372 10.60 -22.04 -5.95
CA THR A 372 9.98 -23.35 -5.70
C THR A 372 10.16 -23.76 -4.25
N ASN A 373 9.62 -24.92 -3.88
CA ASN A 373 9.84 -25.51 -2.56
C ASN A 373 11.31 -25.77 -2.23
N GLN A 374 12.22 -25.74 -3.22
CA GLN A 374 13.66 -25.83 -3.00
C GLN A 374 14.17 -24.78 -2.01
N ALA A 375 13.54 -23.59 -1.95
CA ALA A 375 13.83 -22.56 -0.94
C ALA A 375 13.80 -23.10 0.50
N CYS A 376 12.90 -24.06 0.75
CA CYS A 376 12.69 -24.68 2.05
C CYS A 376 13.38 -26.05 2.14
N THR A 377 13.21 -26.89 1.13
CA THR A 377 13.64 -28.30 1.16
C THR A 377 15.15 -28.48 1.11
N GLN A 378 15.92 -27.44 0.74
CA GLN A 378 17.37 -27.44 0.88
C GLN A 378 17.84 -27.67 2.34
N CYS A 379 17.04 -27.23 3.33
CA CYS A 379 17.27 -27.50 4.75
C CYS A 379 16.29 -28.55 5.30
N HIS A 380 15.06 -28.59 4.77
CA HIS A 380 14.01 -29.52 5.19
C HIS A 380 13.99 -30.80 4.33
N THR A 381 15.14 -31.46 4.20
CA THR A 381 15.32 -32.60 3.26
C THR A 381 14.38 -33.76 3.53
N LYS A 382 14.02 -34.03 4.78
CA LYS A 382 13.08 -35.09 5.16
C LYS A 382 11.67 -34.91 4.58
N ILE A 383 11.27 -33.68 4.30
CA ILE A 383 9.95 -33.34 3.72
C ILE A 383 10.02 -33.36 2.19
N ALA A 384 11.21 -33.19 1.62
CA ALA A 384 11.42 -33.10 0.17
C ALA A 384 10.96 -34.35 -0.58
N ASP A 385 11.12 -35.52 0.05
CA ASP A 385 10.85 -36.81 -0.57
C ASP A 385 9.35 -37.09 -0.77
N ASP A 386 8.49 -36.51 0.07
CA ASP A 386 7.03 -36.70 0.01
C ASP A 386 6.29 -35.44 0.50
N VAL A 387 6.35 -34.38 -0.33
CA VAL A 387 5.65 -33.12 -0.06
C VAL A 387 4.14 -33.34 0.18
N PRO A 388 3.40 -34.13 -0.63
CA PRO A 388 1.97 -34.35 -0.42
C PRO A 388 1.64 -35.00 0.93
N ALA A 389 2.49 -35.89 1.45
CA ALA A 389 2.28 -36.47 2.77
C ALA A 389 2.38 -35.42 3.90
N HIS A 390 3.20 -34.38 3.71
CA HIS A 390 3.31 -33.28 4.67
C HIS A 390 2.23 -32.21 4.47
N THR A 391 1.99 -31.79 3.23
CA THR A 391 1.07 -30.68 2.94
C THR A 391 -0.38 -31.11 2.93
N HIS A 392 -0.66 -32.41 2.77
CA HIS A 392 -2.01 -32.96 2.53
C HIS A 392 -2.69 -32.39 1.27
N HIS A 393 -1.90 -31.92 0.32
CA HIS A 393 -2.36 -31.36 -0.95
C HIS A 393 -1.76 -32.13 -2.12
N GLY A 394 -2.44 -32.09 -3.28
CA GLY A 394 -1.88 -32.62 -4.52
C GLY A 394 -0.56 -31.92 -4.86
N ILE A 395 0.43 -32.66 -5.36
CA ILE A 395 1.81 -32.15 -5.55
C ILE A 395 1.90 -30.86 -6.38
N ASN A 396 1.01 -30.68 -7.37
CA ASN A 396 1.00 -29.53 -8.26
C ASN A 396 0.02 -28.42 -7.83
N SER A 397 -0.68 -28.56 -6.70
CA SER A 397 -1.60 -27.52 -6.25
C SER A 397 -0.86 -26.38 -5.54
N SER A 398 -1.51 -25.22 -5.46
CA SER A 398 -1.04 -24.08 -4.69
C SER A 398 -0.78 -24.42 -3.22
N GLY A 399 -1.59 -25.31 -2.62
CA GLY A 399 -1.43 -25.78 -1.24
C GLY A 399 -0.19 -26.64 -0.99
N SER A 400 0.45 -27.16 -2.05
CA SER A 400 1.74 -27.86 -1.92
C SER A 400 2.95 -26.93 -1.91
N GLN A 401 2.77 -25.61 -2.09
CA GLN A 401 3.88 -24.66 -1.98
C GLN A 401 4.12 -24.28 -0.52
N CYS A 402 5.32 -24.56 0.02
CA CYS A 402 5.66 -24.34 1.43
C CYS A 402 5.34 -22.92 1.91
N VAL A 403 5.63 -21.93 1.05
CA VAL A 403 5.42 -20.51 1.34
C VAL A 403 3.95 -20.14 1.51
N ASN A 404 2.99 -20.90 0.95
CA ASN A 404 1.57 -20.58 1.10
C ASN A 404 1.02 -20.92 2.49
N CYS A 405 1.64 -21.88 3.19
CA CYS A 405 1.30 -22.21 4.57
C CYS A 405 2.22 -21.52 5.58
N HIS A 406 3.52 -21.49 5.31
CA HIS A 406 4.52 -21.00 6.26
C HIS A 406 4.88 -19.52 6.10
N MET A 407 4.47 -18.89 4.99
CA MET A 407 4.64 -17.46 4.73
C MET A 407 3.34 -16.86 4.15
N PRO A 408 2.20 -17.00 4.86
CA PRO A 408 0.89 -16.63 4.32
C PRO A 408 0.81 -15.12 4.10
N HIS A 409 -0.09 -14.69 3.21
CA HIS A 409 -0.35 -13.28 2.97
C HIS A 409 -1.16 -12.69 4.14
N THR A 410 -0.47 -12.23 5.18
CA THR A 410 -1.06 -11.69 6.42
C THR A 410 -0.65 -10.26 6.72
N ALA A 411 0.16 -9.63 5.88
CA ALA A 411 0.50 -8.22 6.01
C ALA A 411 -0.20 -7.42 4.90
N PHE A 412 -0.71 -6.23 5.22
CA PHE A 412 -1.42 -5.39 4.26
C PHE A 412 -0.76 -4.02 4.11
N GLY A 413 -0.69 -3.53 2.88
CA GLY A 413 -0.26 -2.18 2.56
C GLY A 413 -0.19 -1.97 1.05
N LEU A 414 -0.18 -0.72 0.61
CA LEU A 414 -0.21 -0.36 -0.81
C LEU A 414 -1.37 -1.05 -1.56
N LEU A 415 -2.54 -1.13 -0.90
CA LEU A 415 -3.77 -1.76 -1.42
C LEU A 415 -3.63 -3.24 -1.82
N LYS A 416 -2.69 -3.98 -1.23
CA LYS A 416 -2.52 -5.43 -1.45
C LYS A 416 -2.08 -6.17 -0.20
N ALA A 417 -2.32 -7.48 -0.18
CA ALA A 417 -1.71 -8.36 0.79
C ALA A 417 -0.26 -8.72 0.40
N SER A 418 0.58 -8.95 1.39
CA SER A 418 2.00 -9.32 1.27
C SER A 418 2.34 -10.47 2.21
N ARG A 419 3.34 -11.27 1.82
CA ARG A 419 3.74 -12.46 2.55
C ARG A 419 4.35 -12.12 3.89
N SER A 420 3.91 -12.83 4.92
CA SER A 420 4.61 -12.92 6.20
C SER A 420 6.04 -13.42 5.96
N HIS A 421 7.00 -12.74 6.58
CA HIS A 421 8.36 -13.26 6.72
C HIS A 421 8.64 -13.84 8.10
N TRP A 422 7.63 -13.91 8.97
CA TRP A 422 7.67 -14.87 10.07
C TRP A 422 7.31 -16.24 9.49
N ILE A 423 8.33 -17.07 9.32
CA ILE A 423 8.25 -18.43 8.82
C ILE A 423 7.89 -19.33 10.00
N ASP A 424 6.61 -19.64 10.13
CA ASP A 424 6.04 -20.42 11.21
C ASP A 424 5.04 -21.46 10.73
N SER A 425 4.60 -22.35 11.62
CA SER A 425 3.57 -23.35 11.28
C SER A 425 2.18 -22.77 11.48
N PRO A 426 1.21 -23.03 10.57
CA PRO A 426 -0.17 -22.60 10.75
C PRO A 426 -0.75 -23.06 12.09
N ARG A 427 -1.51 -22.17 12.72
CA ARG A 427 -2.21 -22.41 13.99
C ARG A 427 -3.58 -21.73 13.94
N VAL A 428 -4.55 -22.28 14.68
CA VAL A 428 -5.84 -21.61 14.88
C VAL A 428 -5.77 -20.79 16.17
N THR A 429 -6.12 -19.51 16.06
CA THR A 429 -6.22 -18.59 17.19
C THR A 429 -7.66 -18.05 17.25
N PRO A 430 -8.39 -18.24 18.36
CA PRO A 430 -9.73 -17.69 18.52
C PRO A 430 -9.74 -16.17 18.42
N MET A 431 -10.77 -15.56 17.83
CA MET A 431 -10.82 -14.10 17.65
C MET A 431 -10.82 -13.35 19.00
N SER A 432 -11.32 -13.99 20.06
CA SER A 432 -11.32 -13.48 21.43
C SER A 432 -9.93 -13.31 22.05
N GLN A 433 -8.86 -13.84 21.43
CA GLN A 433 -7.47 -13.62 21.86
C GLN A 433 -6.86 -12.33 21.28
N SER A 434 -7.67 -11.41 20.78
CA SER A 434 -7.21 -10.06 20.42
C SER A 434 -6.76 -9.33 21.70
N ILE A 435 -5.67 -8.55 21.63
CA ILE A 435 -5.04 -7.89 22.79
C ILE A 435 -4.94 -6.39 22.51
N ASP A 436 -5.52 -5.57 23.37
CA ASP A 436 -5.52 -4.10 23.29
C ASP A 436 -5.96 -3.53 21.94
N TRP A 437 -5.01 -3.22 21.05
CA TRP A 437 -5.21 -2.68 19.69
C TRP A 437 -4.95 -3.73 18.59
N ASN A 438 -4.44 -4.90 18.97
CA ASN A 438 -3.94 -5.92 18.05
C ASN A 438 -4.95 -7.05 17.93
N SER A 439 -5.51 -7.20 16.73
CA SER A 439 -6.42 -8.30 16.40
C SER A 439 -5.64 -9.59 16.12
N THR A 440 -6.37 -10.69 16.10
CA THR A 440 -5.81 -12.01 15.78
C THR A 440 -5.47 -12.13 14.29
N ARG A 441 -4.34 -12.78 13.99
CA ARG A 441 -3.88 -13.03 12.62
C ARG A 441 -4.73 -14.11 11.95
N PRO A 442 -5.27 -13.89 10.74
CA PRO A 442 -5.88 -14.96 9.95
C PRO A 442 -4.87 -16.07 9.63
N ASN A 443 -5.25 -17.32 9.88
CA ASN A 443 -4.37 -18.46 9.65
C ASN A 443 -4.31 -18.87 8.17
N ALA A 444 -3.21 -19.50 7.76
CA ALA A 444 -2.96 -19.84 6.36
C ALA A 444 -4.03 -20.74 5.72
N CYS A 445 -4.64 -21.66 6.49
CA CYS A 445 -5.66 -22.57 5.96
C CYS A 445 -6.90 -21.80 5.52
N ASN A 446 -7.42 -20.93 6.40
CA ASN A 446 -8.62 -20.13 6.12
C ASN A 446 -8.38 -18.91 5.21
N LEU A 447 -7.14 -18.68 4.77
CA LEU A 447 -6.82 -17.71 3.71
C LEU A 447 -6.90 -18.33 2.30
N CYS A 448 -6.86 -19.66 2.18
CA CYS A 448 -7.20 -20.39 0.94
C CYS A 448 -8.62 -20.95 1.00
N HIS A 449 -8.95 -21.65 2.08
CA HIS A 449 -10.25 -22.25 2.36
C HIS A 449 -11.17 -21.24 3.06
N LEU A 450 -11.49 -20.19 2.31
CA LEU A 450 -12.36 -19.10 2.72
C LEU A 450 -13.77 -19.59 3.09
N ASP A 451 -14.17 -20.76 2.61
CA ASP A 451 -15.46 -21.40 2.85
C ASP A 451 -15.50 -22.33 4.08
N LYS A 452 -14.43 -22.36 4.89
CA LYS A 452 -14.29 -23.22 6.07
C LYS A 452 -14.17 -22.41 7.36
N SER A 453 -14.62 -23.00 8.46
CA SER A 453 -14.55 -22.40 9.80
C SER A 453 -13.16 -22.52 10.44
N LEU A 454 -12.97 -21.86 11.59
CA LEU A 454 -11.77 -22.08 12.41
C LEU A 454 -11.80 -23.48 13.05
N GLY A 455 -12.99 -23.98 13.39
CA GLY A 455 -13.19 -25.35 13.87
C GLY A 455 -12.67 -26.40 12.88
N TRP A 456 -13.02 -26.25 11.60
CA TRP A 456 -12.52 -27.12 10.53
C TRP A 456 -10.99 -27.12 10.47
N SER A 457 -10.35 -25.95 10.51
CA SER A 457 -8.89 -25.86 10.50
C SER A 457 -8.27 -26.50 11.74
N ALA A 458 -8.86 -26.29 12.91
CA ALA A 458 -8.36 -26.85 14.18
C ALA A 458 -8.40 -28.38 14.17
N GLU A 459 -9.50 -28.97 13.67
CA GLU A 459 -9.65 -30.42 13.52
C GLU A 459 -8.58 -31.02 12.59
N HIS A 460 -8.31 -30.38 11.45
CA HIS A 460 -7.33 -30.87 10.48
C HIS A 460 -5.90 -30.73 11.00
N LEU A 461 -5.57 -29.59 11.62
CA LEU A 461 -4.25 -29.40 12.25
C LEU A 461 -4.00 -30.38 13.41
N HIS A 462 -5.05 -30.72 14.16
CA HIS A 462 -4.97 -31.76 15.19
C HIS A 462 -4.75 -33.15 14.57
N ALA A 463 -5.59 -33.53 13.61
CA ALA A 463 -5.54 -34.86 12.99
C ALA A 463 -4.20 -35.13 12.27
N TRP A 464 -3.62 -34.10 11.63
CA TRP A 464 -2.40 -34.24 10.84
C TRP A 464 -1.11 -34.02 11.63
N PHE A 465 -1.11 -33.06 12.55
CA PHE A 465 0.10 -32.59 13.22
C PHE A 465 0.04 -32.67 14.75
N GLY A 466 -1.07 -33.16 15.32
CA GLY A 466 -1.24 -33.30 16.77
C GLY A 466 -1.31 -31.97 17.51
N GLN A 467 -1.68 -30.87 16.83
CA GLN A 467 -1.89 -29.59 17.50
C GLN A 467 -3.11 -29.68 18.42
N GLU A 468 -3.01 -29.18 19.66
CA GLU A 468 -4.16 -29.12 20.57
C GLU A 468 -5.20 -28.11 20.05
N PRO A 469 -6.45 -28.51 19.79
CA PRO A 469 -7.49 -27.60 19.33
C PRO A 469 -7.77 -26.52 20.39
N PRO A 470 -7.80 -25.23 20.02
CA PRO A 470 -8.20 -24.19 20.96
C PRO A 470 -9.70 -24.28 21.24
N GLN A 471 -10.13 -23.72 22.38
CA GLN A 471 -11.55 -23.51 22.64
C GLN A 471 -12.06 -22.38 21.74
N LEU A 472 -13.04 -22.69 20.90
CA LEU A 472 -13.64 -21.74 19.96
C LEU A 472 -15.10 -21.45 20.35
N PRO A 473 -15.56 -20.19 20.28
CA PRO A 473 -16.99 -19.88 20.32
C PRO A 473 -17.76 -20.59 19.20
N GLU A 474 -19.07 -20.77 19.37
CA GLU A 474 -19.93 -21.49 18.41
C GLU A 474 -19.81 -20.96 16.98
N ASP A 475 -19.82 -19.63 16.81
CA ASP A 475 -19.62 -18.99 15.50
C ASP A 475 -18.31 -19.42 14.84
N GLU A 476 -17.22 -19.44 15.58
CA GLU A 476 -15.89 -19.76 15.03
C GLU A 476 -15.74 -21.26 14.74
N GLN A 477 -16.53 -22.10 15.40
CA GLN A 477 -16.62 -23.53 15.10
C GLN A 477 -17.38 -23.78 13.80
N GLN A 478 -18.46 -23.03 13.55
CA GLN A 478 -19.45 -23.38 12.52
C GLN A 478 -19.43 -22.48 11.29
N VAL A 479 -19.24 -21.17 11.45
CA VAL A 479 -19.27 -20.21 10.34
C VAL A 479 -17.89 -20.13 9.69
N ALA A 480 -17.85 -19.98 8.37
CA ALA A 480 -16.60 -19.81 7.64
C ALA A 480 -15.83 -18.60 8.19
N ALA A 481 -14.55 -18.82 8.52
CA ALA A 481 -13.75 -17.83 9.23
C ALA A 481 -13.59 -16.53 8.43
N SER A 482 -13.53 -16.64 7.09
CA SER A 482 -13.45 -15.49 6.20
C SER A 482 -14.69 -14.60 6.26
N ILE A 483 -15.88 -15.18 6.44
CA ILE A 483 -17.13 -14.44 6.62
C ILE A 483 -17.10 -13.71 7.96
N LEU A 484 -16.65 -14.37 9.04
CA LEU A 484 -16.50 -13.72 10.34
C LEU A 484 -15.54 -12.52 10.26
N TRP A 485 -14.39 -12.67 9.60
CA TRP A 485 -13.45 -11.56 9.45
C TRP A 485 -14.01 -10.41 8.58
N ILE A 486 -14.81 -10.71 7.55
CA ILE A 486 -15.49 -9.67 6.73
C ILE A 486 -16.57 -8.95 7.53
N VAL A 487 -17.42 -9.69 8.23
CA VAL A 487 -18.63 -9.13 8.84
C VAL A 487 -18.31 -8.47 10.16
N ARG A 488 -17.42 -9.07 10.98
CA ARG A 488 -17.12 -8.57 12.33
C ARG A 488 -15.65 -8.30 12.66
N GLY A 489 -14.72 -8.63 11.77
CA GLY A 489 -13.30 -8.34 11.98
C GLY A 489 -12.97 -6.85 11.90
N ASP A 490 -11.76 -6.47 12.33
CA ASP A 490 -11.28 -5.09 12.24
C ASP A 490 -11.04 -4.66 10.78
N ALA A 491 -10.82 -3.36 10.53
CA ALA A 491 -10.65 -2.84 9.17
C ALA A 491 -9.46 -3.46 8.41
N GLY A 492 -8.39 -3.84 9.12
CA GLY A 492 -7.23 -4.52 8.52
C GLY A 492 -7.53 -5.96 8.13
N GLN A 493 -8.30 -6.69 8.94
CA GLN A 493 -8.81 -8.02 8.60
C GLN A 493 -9.76 -7.93 7.41
N ARG A 494 -10.69 -6.97 7.39
CA ARG A 494 -11.61 -6.77 6.25
C ARG A 494 -10.88 -6.45 4.96
N ALA A 495 -9.89 -5.56 4.99
CA ALA A 495 -9.05 -5.26 3.83
C ALA A 495 -8.27 -6.48 3.33
N LEU A 496 -7.70 -7.26 4.26
CA LEU A 496 -6.95 -8.46 3.97
C LEU A 496 -7.84 -9.54 3.32
N LEU A 497 -9.03 -9.78 3.88
CA LEU A 497 -9.96 -10.76 3.35
C LEU A 497 -10.57 -10.32 2.02
N ALA A 498 -10.89 -9.03 1.84
CA ALA A 498 -11.29 -8.50 0.54
C ALA A 498 -10.28 -8.88 -0.56
N TRP A 499 -8.97 -8.78 -0.27
CA TRP A 499 -7.91 -9.19 -1.19
C TRP A 499 -7.88 -10.70 -1.41
N HIS A 500 -8.00 -11.52 -0.36
CA HIS A 500 -7.98 -12.98 -0.51
C HIS A 500 -9.17 -13.52 -1.32
N TYR A 501 -10.32 -12.84 -1.31
CA TYR A 501 -11.47 -13.19 -2.16
C TYR A 501 -11.18 -13.02 -3.67
N SER A 502 -10.15 -12.25 -4.06
CA SER A 502 -9.65 -12.19 -5.44
C SER A 502 -8.38 -13.00 -5.70
N TRP A 503 -7.79 -13.61 -4.66
CA TRP A 503 -6.58 -14.41 -4.83
C TRP A 503 -6.91 -15.73 -5.55
N PRO A 504 -6.30 -16.03 -6.73
CA PRO A 504 -6.69 -17.19 -7.53
C PRO A 504 -6.62 -18.54 -6.79
N ALA A 505 -5.61 -18.73 -5.93
CA ALA A 505 -5.48 -19.96 -5.15
C ALA A 505 -6.64 -20.15 -4.16
N ALA A 506 -7.12 -19.06 -3.54
CA ALA A 506 -8.25 -19.12 -2.62
C ALA A 506 -9.58 -19.33 -3.37
N GLN A 507 -9.74 -18.70 -4.53
CA GLN A 507 -10.89 -18.92 -5.41
C GLN A 507 -10.96 -20.38 -5.90
N GLU A 508 -9.82 -20.97 -6.28
CA GLU A 508 -9.72 -22.38 -6.66
C GLU A 508 -10.09 -23.31 -5.49
N ALA A 509 -9.58 -23.02 -4.29
CA ALA A 509 -9.80 -23.85 -3.11
C ALA A 509 -11.23 -23.77 -2.54
N SER A 510 -11.89 -22.60 -2.67
CA SER A 510 -13.17 -22.31 -2.01
C SER A 510 -14.39 -22.24 -2.95
N GLY A 511 -14.13 -22.08 -4.25
CA GLY A 511 -15.14 -21.65 -5.22
C GLY A 511 -15.59 -20.20 -5.00
N THR A 512 -16.19 -19.58 -6.03
CA THR A 512 -16.49 -18.14 -6.04
C THR A 512 -17.99 -17.80 -5.94
N ALA A 513 -18.87 -18.77 -6.15
CA ALA A 513 -20.31 -18.51 -6.33
C ALA A 513 -21.02 -17.93 -5.09
N TRP A 514 -20.40 -17.98 -3.92
CA TRP A 514 -20.93 -17.48 -2.65
C TRP A 514 -20.26 -16.17 -2.19
N MET A 515 -19.22 -15.69 -2.90
CA MET A 515 -18.34 -14.61 -2.45
C MET A 515 -18.94 -13.20 -2.59
N ALA A 516 -19.63 -12.93 -3.70
CA ALA A 516 -20.19 -11.61 -4.03
C ALA A 516 -21.02 -10.95 -2.90
N PRO A 517 -21.93 -11.66 -2.20
CA PRO A 517 -22.70 -11.03 -1.13
C PRO A 517 -21.87 -10.60 0.08
N PHE A 518 -20.74 -11.25 0.34
CA PHE A 518 -19.83 -10.85 1.43
C PHE A 518 -18.90 -9.72 1.02
N VAL A 519 -18.47 -9.68 -0.26
CA VAL A 519 -17.75 -8.51 -0.80
C VAL A 519 -18.66 -7.27 -0.82
N ALA A 520 -19.97 -7.44 -1.05
CA ALA A 520 -20.94 -6.34 -0.98
C ALA A 520 -20.97 -5.65 0.39
N GLN A 521 -20.75 -6.39 1.49
CA GLN A 521 -20.67 -5.85 2.87
C GLN A 521 -19.49 -4.90 3.09
N LEU A 522 -18.57 -4.80 2.12
CA LEU A 522 -17.36 -3.99 2.17
C LEU A 522 -17.40 -2.80 1.21
N LEU A 523 -18.39 -2.74 0.30
CA LEU A 523 -18.48 -1.67 -0.71
C LEU A 523 -18.90 -0.32 -0.11
N ASP A 524 -19.46 -0.30 1.10
CA ASP A 524 -19.76 0.91 1.87
C ASP A 524 -18.98 0.97 3.19
N ASP A 525 -17.90 0.19 3.32
CA ASP A 525 -17.05 0.20 4.51
C ASP A 525 -16.52 1.62 4.82
N PRO A 526 -16.41 2.06 6.09
CA PRO A 526 -15.86 3.38 6.42
C PRO A 526 -14.47 3.66 5.86
N TYR A 527 -13.64 2.63 5.65
CA TYR A 527 -12.26 2.76 5.19
C TYR A 527 -12.16 2.70 3.67
N ALA A 528 -11.62 3.76 3.06
CA ALA A 528 -11.45 3.83 1.60
C ALA A 528 -10.57 2.70 1.05
N ALA A 529 -9.56 2.25 1.80
CA ALA A 529 -8.73 1.11 1.44
C ALA A 529 -9.52 -0.20 1.32
N VAL A 530 -10.43 -0.46 2.27
CA VAL A 530 -11.31 -1.64 2.26
C VAL A 530 -12.22 -1.59 1.04
N ARG A 531 -12.88 -0.44 0.83
CA ARG A 531 -13.75 -0.20 -0.33
C ARG A 531 -13.04 -0.40 -1.66
N PHE A 532 -11.83 0.14 -1.81
CA PHE A 532 -11.05 0.00 -3.04
C PHE A 532 -10.74 -1.46 -3.35
N VAL A 533 -10.19 -2.20 -2.38
CA VAL A 533 -9.85 -3.61 -2.57
C VAL A 533 -11.11 -4.44 -2.83
N ALA A 534 -12.21 -4.17 -2.12
CA ALA A 534 -13.49 -4.82 -2.37
C ALA A 534 -13.96 -4.59 -3.82
N GLY A 535 -13.91 -3.35 -4.31
CA GLY A 535 -14.25 -3.02 -5.70
C GLY A 535 -13.41 -3.75 -6.74
N GLU A 536 -12.08 -3.79 -6.55
CA GLU A 536 -11.18 -4.56 -7.44
C GLU A 536 -11.47 -6.07 -7.36
N THR A 537 -11.85 -6.57 -6.19
CA THR A 537 -12.24 -7.98 -6.02
C THR A 537 -13.55 -8.30 -6.75
N VAL A 538 -14.55 -7.41 -6.72
CA VAL A 538 -15.80 -7.61 -7.49
C VAL A 538 -15.48 -7.81 -8.97
N GLY A 539 -14.62 -6.97 -9.56
CA GLY A 539 -14.21 -7.08 -10.96
C GLY A 539 -13.48 -8.39 -11.31
N GLN A 540 -12.93 -9.08 -10.32
CA GLN A 540 -12.22 -10.36 -10.46
C GLN A 540 -13.12 -11.59 -10.15
N LEU A 541 -14.36 -11.38 -9.72
CA LEU A 541 -15.32 -12.46 -9.54
C LEU A 541 -15.99 -12.83 -10.88
N PRO A 542 -16.15 -14.13 -11.19
CA PRO A 542 -16.86 -14.56 -12.40
C PRO A 542 -18.29 -13.98 -12.49
N GLY A 543 -18.60 -13.31 -13.59
CA GLY A 543 -19.92 -12.70 -13.82
C GLY A 543 -20.07 -11.24 -13.34
N TYR A 544 -19.00 -10.64 -12.81
CA TYR A 544 -19.02 -9.29 -12.24
C TYR A 544 -17.95 -8.34 -12.82
N ALA A 545 -17.23 -8.73 -13.87
CA ALA A 545 -16.17 -7.93 -14.48
C ALA A 545 -16.63 -6.52 -14.93
N ASP A 546 -17.88 -6.39 -15.37
CA ASP A 546 -18.47 -5.12 -15.82
C ASP A 546 -19.15 -4.33 -14.69
N PHE A 547 -19.01 -4.77 -13.43
CA PHE A 547 -19.62 -4.08 -12.29
C PHE A 547 -18.88 -2.76 -12.03
N ALA A 548 -19.48 -1.65 -12.47
CA ALA A 548 -18.94 -0.33 -12.23
C ALA A 548 -19.00 0.02 -10.73
N TYR A 549 -17.89 0.51 -10.18
CA TYR A 549 -17.80 0.91 -8.79
C TYR A 549 -16.72 1.99 -8.61
N ASP A 550 -17.07 3.02 -7.84
CA ASP A 550 -16.17 4.09 -7.43
C ASP A 550 -16.06 4.08 -5.90
N SER A 551 -14.89 3.70 -5.37
CA SER A 551 -14.61 3.59 -3.94
C SER A 551 -14.59 4.94 -3.21
N LEU A 552 -14.57 6.04 -3.95
CA LEU A 552 -14.53 7.41 -3.43
C LEU A 552 -15.87 8.13 -3.56
N ALA A 553 -16.91 7.45 -4.07
CA ALA A 553 -18.26 8.00 -4.14
C ALA A 553 -18.82 8.31 -2.74
N ASN A 554 -19.86 9.14 -2.69
CA ASN A 554 -20.55 9.44 -1.44
C ASN A 554 -21.27 8.20 -0.87
N GLU A 555 -21.55 8.23 0.44
CA GLU A 555 -22.13 7.10 1.20
C GLU A 555 -23.42 6.55 0.59
N ALA A 556 -24.30 7.41 0.05
CA ALA A 556 -25.55 6.97 -0.58
C ALA A 556 -25.27 6.16 -1.86
N ALA A 557 -24.36 6.64 -2.70
CA ALA A 557 -23.95 5.93 -3.91
C ALA A 557 -23.23 4.61 -3.58
N LEU A 558 -22.37 4.59 -2.54
CA LEU A 558 -21.70 3.37 -2.09
C LEU A 558 -22.71 2.30 -1.64
N ARG A 559 -23.70 2.68 -0.82
CA ARG A 559 -24.79 1.79 -0.39
C ARG A 559 -25.64 1.30 -1.56
N GLU A 560 -25.94 2.17 -2.52
CA GLU A 560 -26.67 1.80 -3.73
C GLU A 560 -25.91 0.73 -4.52
N ARG A 561 -24.59 0.89 -4.69
CA ARG A 561 -23.75 -0.12 -5.37
C ARG A 561 -23.67 -1.42 -4.57
N ALA A 562 -23.52 -1.36 -3.25
CA ALA A 562 -23.57 -2.56 -2.39
C ALA A 562 -24.88 -3.34 -2.59
N ALA A 563 -26.02 -2.65 -2.53
CA ALA A 563 -27.34 -3.25 -2.76
C ALA A 563 -27.50 -3.80 -4.19
N ALA A 564 -26.96 -3.11 -5.20
CA ALA A 564 -26.99 -3.57 -6.59
C ALA A 564 -26.20 -4.88 -6.78
N LEU A 565 -25.04 -5.02 -6.13
CA LEU A 565 -24.25 -6.26 -6.17
C LEU A 565 -25.03 -7.43 -5.54
N LEU A 566 -25.65 -7.20 -4.38
CA LEU A 566 -26.52 -8.19 -3.72
C LEU A 566 -27.71 -8.58 -4.60
N ALA A 567 -28.38 -7.60 -5.21
CA ALA A 567 -29.50 -7.85 -6.11
C ALA A 567 -29.08 -8.69 -7.34
N GLN A 568 -27.92 -8.38 -7.94
CA GLN A 568 -27.37 -9.14 -9.05
C GLN A 568 -27.05 -10.59 -8.64
N TRP A 569 -26.44 -10.79 -7.47
CA TRP A 569 -26.17 -12.14 -6.95
C TRP A 569 -27.45 -12.91 -6.62
N ASN A 570 -28.47 -12.25 -6.05
CA ASN A 570 -29.77 -12.84 -5.75
C ASN A 570 -30.48 -13.32 -7.02
N ALA A 571 -30.41 -12.55 -8.10
CA ALA A 571 -31.00 -12.89 -9.40
C ALA A 571 -30.23 -13.99 -10.16
N ALA A 572 -28.94 -14.18 -9.88
CA ALA A 572 -28.12 -15.17 -10.55
C ALA A 572 -28.51 -16.61 -10.16
N ALA A 573 -28.44 -17.53 -11.12
CA ALA A 573 -28.54 -18.96 -10.86
C ALA A 573 -27.32 -19.42 -10.08
N LYS A 574 -27.54 -20.17 -8.99
CA LYS A 574 -26.52 -20.55 -8.02
C LYS A 574 -26.38 -22.08 -7.94
N PRO A 575 -25.15 -22.63 -7.90
CA PRO A 575 -24.94 -24.07 -7.72
C PRO A 575 -25.49 -24.53 -6.37
N GLU A 576 -26.03 -25.75 -6.29
CA GLU A 576 -26.52 -26.32 -5.03
C GLU A 576 -25.42 -26.40 -3.95
N ALA A 577 -24.16 -26.57 -4.36
CA ALA A 577 -23.01 -26.68 -3.47
C ALA A 577 -22.76 -25.47 -2.54
N ILE A 578 -23.38 -24.30 -2.82
CA ILE A 578 -23.26 -23.14 -1.92
C ILE A 578 -24.25 -23.17 -0.76
N ARG A 579 -25.25 -24.07 -0.78
CA ARG A 579 -26.29 -24.17 0.26
C ARG A 579 -25.72 -24.85 1.50
N ARG A 580 -24.97 -24.07 2.27
CA ARG A 580 -24.17 -24.50 3.42
C ARG A 580 -24.37 -23.53 4.57
N GLN A 581 -24.67 -24.05 5.76
CA GLN A 581 -24.86 -23.22 6.95
C GLN A 581 -23.57 -22.49 7.33
N GLU A 582 -22.41 -23.11 7.07
CA GLU A 582 -21.10 -22.51 7.28
C GLU A 582 -20.89 -21.25 6.42
N LEU A 583 -21.59 -21.17 5.28
CA LEU A 583 -21.59 -20.00 4.39
C LEU A 583 -22.71 -19.01 4.69
N LEU A 584 -23.52 -19.22 5.73
CA LEU A 584 -24.72 -18.45 6.01
C LEU A 584 -25.68 -18.43 4.81
N ILE A 585 -25.76 -19.56 4.09
CA ILE A 585 -26.68 -19.74 2.96
C ILE A 585 -27.57 -20.94 3.25
N ASN A 586 -28.88 -20.70 3.28
CA ASN A 586 -29.86 -21.72 3.63
C ASN A 586 -30.10 -22.73 2.47
N SER A 587 -30.95 -23.73 2.73
CA SER A 587 -31.32 -24.77 1.76
C SER A 587 -32.05 -24.26 0.52
N GLU A 588 -32.56 -23.03 0.52
CA GLU A 588 -33.14 -22.37 -0.66
C GLU A 588 -32.09 -21.60 -1.48
N GLY A 589 -30.85 -21.50 -1.00
CA GLY A 589 -29.79 -20.71 -1.62
C GLY A 589 -29.90 -19.20 -1.35
N LYS A 590 -30.61 -18.82 -0.27
CA LYS A 590 -30.71 -17.44 0.21
C LYS A 590 -29.77 -17.21 1.39
N LEU A 591 -29.30 -15.99 1.56
CA LEU A 591 -28.50 -15.59 2.71
C LEU A 591 -29.33 -15.63 3.99
N ASP A 592 -28.69 -16.01 5.09
CA ASP A 592 -29.20 -15.82 6.44
C ASP A 592 -28.94 -14.37 6.88
N GLU A 593 -29.78 -13.46 6.40
CA GLU A 593 -29.63 -12.01 6.63
C GLU A 593 -29.68 -11.68 8.14
N ASP A 594 -30.56 -12.32 8.89
CA ASP A 594 -30.68 -12.15 10.35
C ASP A 594 -29.37 -12.52 11.06
N ARG A 595 -28.73 -13.64 10.67
CA ARG A 595 -27.45 -14.03 11.25
C ARG A 595 -26.32 -13.08 10.85
N ILE A 596 -26.31 -12.60 9.61
CA ILE A 596 -25.31 -11.62 9.14
C ILE A 596 -25.46 -10.31 9.92
N GLU A 597 -26.68 -9.81 10.13
CA GLU A 597 -26.94 -8.60 10.91
C GLU A 597 -26.48 -8.76 12.36
N LEU A 598 -26.78 -9.89 13.00
CA LEU A 598 -26.32 -10.18 14.36
C LEU A 598 -24.78 -10.22 14.47
N LEU A 599 -24.11 -10.79 13.47
CA LEU A 599 -22.64 -10.80 13.42
C LEU A 599 -22.09 -9.39 13.20
N HIS A 600 -22.75 -8.58 12.37
CA HIS A 600 -22.34 -7.20 12.09
C HIS A 600 -22.41 -6.31 13.34
N LEU A 601 -23.40 -6.53 14.22
CA LEU A 601 -23.47 -5.86 15.53
C LEU A 601 -22.24 -6.13 16.44
N LEU A 602 -21.48 -7.19 16.15
CA LEU A 602 -20.24 -7.54 16.86
C LEU A 602 -18.99 -7.03 16.13
N ARG A 603 -19.15 -6.19 15.10
CA ARG A 603 -18.03 -5.68 14.31
C ARG A 603 -17.08 -4.85 15.15
N ASP A 604 -15.80 -5.14 14.96
CA ASP A 604 -14.73 -4.36 15.53
C ASP A 604 -14.60 -3.01 14.80
N GLU A 605 -15.20 -1.99 15.43
CA GLU A 605 -15.21 -0.60 14.98
C GLU A 605 -14.09 0.24 15.62
N ARG A 606 -13.09 -0.39 16.27
CA ARG A 606 -11.92 0.35 16.75
C ARG A 606 -11.23 1.03 15.55
N PRO A 607 -10.76 2.28 15.70
CA PRO A 607 -9.91 2.90 14.69
C PRO A 607 -8.67 2.04 14.46
N VAL A 608 -8.37 1.72 13.21
CA VAL A 608 -7.19 0.93 12.82
C VAL A 608 -6.33 1.77 11.89
N ASN A 609 -5.06 1.97 12.25
CA ASN A 609 -4.09 2.66 11.43
C ASN A 609 -2.87 1.78 11.12
N LEU A 610 -2.88 1.20 9.92
CA LEU A 610 -1.81 0.39 9.34
C LEU A 610 -0.90 1.19 8.40
N GLY A 611 -0.74 2.49 8.67
CA GLY A 611 0.20 3.35 7.95
C GLY A 611 1.67 3.05 8.27
N GLU A 612 2.54 3.36 7.31
CA GLU A 612 3.99 3.19 7.40
C GLU A 612 4.74 4.26 8.19
#